data_AF-A0ABD3RDX4-F1
#
_entry.id   AF-A0ABD3RDX4-F1
#
_cell.length_a   1.000
_cell.length_b   1.000
_cell.length_c   1.000
_cell.angle_alpha   90.00
_cell.angle_beta   90.00
_cell.angle_gamma   90.00
#
_symmetry.space_group_name_H-M   'P 1'
#
loop_
_entity.id
_entity.type
_entity.pdbx_description
1 polymer ?
#
loop_
_entity_poly.entity_id
_entity_poly.type
_entity_poly.pdbx_seq_one_letter_code
_entity_poly.pdbx_strand_id
1 'polypeptide(L)'
;MLARLVSDTWHMDPTKPVFIDRNGSTFDLVLDYLPYGSITLPITVSMKIFLRDMDFYGIVHDEGTVKTTREAWAVQVSNSRNRLKDLKEERTHLELVNDIDLLANDCAGQYLLGNDRVQVSYYPETNGPDKATEEKLVNAARSQSQEKYGEIFQCSFSKWDYFWLRTPRNITPNLLVLL
;
A
#
# COMPACT_ATOMS: atom_id res chain seq x y z
N MET A 1 6.30 4.35 -43.52
CA MET A 1 5.67 3.83 -44.76
C MET A 1 4.17 4.14 -44.80
N LEU A 2 3.40 3.92 -43.73
CA LEU A 2 1.96 4.24 -43.71
C LEU A 2 1.63 5.68 -44.12
N ALA A 3 2.30 6.67 -43.54
CA ALA A 3 2.08 8.08 -43.88
C ALA A 3 2.29 8.40 -45.37
N ARG A 4 3.13 7.62 -46.08
CA ARG A 4 3.31 7.77 -47.53
C ARG A 4 2.14 7.16 -48.31
N LEU A 5 1.61 6.03 -47.86
CA LEU A 5 0.48 5.34 -48.51
C LEU A 5 -0.81 6.16 -48.51
N VAL A 6 -1.03 6.96 -47.47
CA VAL A 6 -2.18 7.88 -47.35
C VAL A 6 -1.86 9.31 -47.76
N SER A 7 -0.66 9.58 -48.28
CA SER A 7 -0.31 10.93 -48.75
C SER A 7 -0.93 11.23 -50.12
N ASP A 8 -1.31 12.49 -50.35
CA ASP A 8 -1.84 12.98 -51.63
C ASP A 8 -0.89 12.71 -52.82
N THR A 9 0.40 12.55 -52.55
CA THR A 9 1.42 12.23 -53.55
C THR A 9 1.24 10.83 -54.15
N TRP A 10 0.76 9.86 -53.35
CA TRP A 10 0.61 8.46 -53.77
C TRP A 10 -0.86 8.02 -53.86
N HIS A 11 -1.75 8.80 -53.27
CA HIS A 11 -3.18 8.54 -53.21
C HIS A 11 -3.96 9.70 -53.81
N MET A 12 -3.95 9.78 -55.15
CA MET A 12 -4.54 10.90 -55.91
C MET A 12 -6.07 11.01 -55.76
N ASP A 13 -6.75 9.93 -55.36
CA ASP A 13 -8.20 9.90 -55.17
C ASP A 13 -8.52 9.34 -53.77
N PRO A 14 -8.83 10.19 -52.78
CA PRO A 14 -9.11 9.79 -51.40
C PRO A 14 -10.36 8.93 -51.24
N THR A 15 -11.17 8.79 -52.30
CA THR A 15 -12.36 7.94 -52.28
C THR A 15 -12.04 6.48 -52.63
N LYS A 16 -10.84 6.20 -53.17
CA LYS A 16 -10.45 4.84 -53.52
C LYS A 16 -9.86 4.12 -52.30
N PRO A 17 -10.21 2.85 -52.07
CA PRO A 17 -9.63 2.09 -50.96
C PRO A 17 -8.15 1.79 -51.22
N VAL A 18 -7.33 1.87 -50.16
CA VAL A 18 -5.95 1.39 -50.18
C VAL A 18 -5.94 -0.08 -49.78
N PHE A 19 -5.43 -0.94 -50.65
CA PHE A 19 -5.22 -2.34 -50.32
C PHE A 19 -3.82 -2.56 -49.76
N ILE A 20 -3.74 -3.18 -48.58
CA ILE A 20 -2.50 -3.56 -47.93
C ILE A 20 -2.48 -5.08 -47.82
N ASP A 21 -1.53 -5.73 -48.48
CA ASP A 21 -1.36 -7.19 -48.45
C ASP A 21 -0.64 -7.65 -47.16
N ARG A 22 -1.31 -7.42 -46.01
CA ARG A 22 -0.85 -7.81 -44.67
C ARG A 22 -2.00 -8.38 -43.85
N ASN A 23 -1.68 -8.96 -42.69
CA ASN A 23 -2.66 -9.50 -41.78
C ASN A 23 -3.48 -8.37 -41.12
N GLY A 24 -4.77 -8.27 -41.47
CA GLY A 24 -5.67 -7.26 -40.92
C GLY A 24 -5.77 -7.27 -39.38
N SER A 25 -5.74 -8.44 -38.75
CA SER A 25 -5.85 -8.53 -37.28
C SER A 25 -4.64 -7.95 -36.55
N THR A 26 -3.45 -8.01 -37.16
CA THR A 26 -2.26 -7.36 -36.58
C THR A 26 -2.21 -5.88 -36.92
N PHE A 27 -2.78 -5.50 -38.07
CA PHE A 27 -2.93 -4.10 -38.46
C PHE A 27 -3.85 -3.31 -37.51
N ASP A 28 -4.93 -3.91 -37.03
CA ASP A 28 -5.80 -3.29 -36.01
C ASP A 28 -5.00 -2.86 -34.77
N LEU A 29 -4.09 -3.72 -34.30
CA LEU A 29 -3.21 -3.42 -33.17
C LEU A 29 -2.18 -2.32 -33.48
N VAL A 30 -1.73 -2.23 -34.74
CA VAL A 30 -0.84 -1.13 -35.17
C VAL A 30 -1.61 0.19 -35.14
N LEU A 31 -2.87 0.18 -35.57
CA LEU A 31 -3.74 1.36 -35.48
C LEU A 31 -4.00 1.76 -34.03
N ASP A 32 -4.20 0.81 -33.12
CA ASP A 32 -4.35 1.10 -31.69
C ASP A 32 -3.07 1.69 -31.07
N TYR A 33 -1.88 1.34 -31.59
CA TYR A 33 -0.62 1.90 -31.10
C TYR A 33 -0.44 3.38 -31.48
N LEU A 34 -0.87 3.80 -32.67
CA LEU A 34 -0.58 5.14 -33.22
C LEU A 34 -1.09 6.31 -32.35
N PRO A 35 -2.32 6.26 -31.77
CA PRO A 35 -2.81 7.34 -30.91
C PRO A 35 -2.12 7.44 -29.56
N TYR A 36 -1.79 6.29 -28.93
CA TYR A 36 -1.33 6.25 -27.54
C TYR A 36 0.18 6.10 -27.39
N GLY A 37 0.88 5.71 -28.46
CA GLY A 37 2.32 5.42 -28.44
C GLY A 37 2.69 4.20 -27.58
N SER A 38 1.71 3.42 -27.13
CA SER A 38 1.91 2.21 -26.34
C SER A 38 0.76 1.23 -26.52
N ILE A 39 1.04 -0.06 -26.41
CA ILE A 39 0.02 -1.10 -26.56
C ILE A 39 0.34 -2.33 -25.71
N THR A 40 -0.72 -2.98 -25.22
CA THR A 40 -0.63 -4.32 -24.62
C THR A 40 -1.13 -5.36 -25.60
N LEU A 41 -0.25 -6.23 -26.08
CA LEU A 41 -0.58 -7.27 -27.03
C LEU A 41 -1.38 -8.39 -26.35
N PRO A 42 -2.46 -8.87 -26.98
CA PRO A 42 -3.19 -10.04 -26.51
C PRO A 42 -2.30 -11.29 -26.58
N ILE A 43 -2.58 -12.28 -25.73
CA ILE A 43 -1.82 -13.55 -25.64
C ILE A 43 -1.77 -14.30 -26.98
N THR A 44 -2.79 -14.11 -27.82
CA THR A 44 -2.90 -14.75 -29.14
C THR A 44 -1.92 -14.20 -30.17
N VAL A 45 -1.35 -13.01 -29.96
CA VAL A 45 -0.48 -12.34 -30.92
C VAL A 45 0.97 -12.40 -30.44
N SER A 46 1.84 -12.92 -31.30
CA SER A 46 3.28 -12.96 -31.03
C SER A 46 3.88 -11.57 -31.20
N MET A 47 4.60 -11.11 -30.17
CA MET A 47 5.34 -9.85 -30.20
C MET A 47 6.27 -9.75 -31.40
N LYS A 48 6.95 -10.84 -31.77
CA LYS A 48 7.86 -10.86 -32.92
C LYS A 48 7.14 -10.58 -34.26
N ILE A 49 5.90 -11.06 -34.41
CA ILE A 49 5.12 -10.83 -35.62
C ILE A 49 4.66 -9.37 -35.66
N PHE A 50 4.17 -8.86 -34.53
CA PHE A 50 3.75 -7.47 -34.40
C PHE A 50 4.89 -6.48 -34.68
N LEU A 51 6.09 -6.71 -34.13
CA LEU A 51 7.26 -5.85 -34.38
C LEU A 51 7.67 -5.86 -35.86
N ARG A 52 7.59 -7.01 -36.52
CA ARG A 52 7.84 -7.09 -37.97
C ARG A 52 6.83 -6.28 -38.78
N ASP A 53 5.57 -6.25 -38.35
CA ASP A 53 4.54 -5.40 -38.99
C ASP A 53 4.81 -3.92 -38.74
N MET A 54 5.20 -3.53 -37.52
CA MET A 54 5.62 -2.16 -37.21
C MET A 54 6.78 -1.69 -38.10
N ASP A 55 7.80 -2.55 -38.28
CA ASP A 55 8.92 -2.29 -39.19
C ASP A 55 8.46 -2.12 -40.64
N PHE A 56 7.56 -2.98 -41.12
CA PHE A 56 6.98 -2.89 -42.46
C PHE A 56 6.25 -1.54 -42.64
N TYR A 57 5.46 -1.12 -41.66
CA TYR A 57 4.77 0.16 -41.70
C TYR A 57 5.70 1.37 -41.47
N GLY A 58 6.96 1.12 -41.11
CA GLY A 58 7.99 2.11 -40.81
C GLY A 58 7.62 2.97 -39.60
N ILE A 59 7.05 2.34 -38.57
CA ILE A 59 6.75 2.98 -37.29
C ILE A 59 7.87 2.60 -36.32
N VAL A 60 8.57 3.61 -35.81
CA VAL A 60 9.57 3.43 -34.75
C VAL A 60 8.84 3.29 -33.42
N HIS A 61 9.24 2.31 -32.62
CA HIS A 61 8.70 2.09 -31.28
C HIS A 61 9.83 2.16 -30.26
N ASP A 62 9.54 2.72 -29.09
CA ASP A 62 10.50 2.75 -27.99
C ASP A 62 10.44 1.45 -27.18
N GLU A 63 11.58 1.05 -26.60
CA GLU A 63 11.66 -0.12 -25.73
C GLU A 63 10.65 0.00 -24.57
N GLY A 64 9.84 -1.05 -24.37
CA GLY A 64 8.84 -1.11 -23.31
C GLY A 64 7.48 -0.47 -23.63
N THR A 65 7.30 0.16 -24.79
CA THR A 65 5.99 0.67 -25.24
C THR A 65 5.05 -0.43 -25.72
N VAL A 66 5.62 -1.54 -26.22
CA VAL A 66 4.90 -2.74 -26.61
C VAL A 66 5.08 -3.77 -25.50
N LYS A 67 4.00 -4.10 -24.79
CA LYS A 67 4.03 -5.08 -23.70
C LYS A 67 3.18 -6.28 -24.07
N THR A 68 3.60 -7.47 -23.68
CA THR A 68 2.73 -8.63 -23.74
C THR A 68 1.73 -8.60 -22.58
N THR A 69 0.55 -9.22 -22.76
CA THR A 69 -0.41 -9.43 -21.65
C THR A 69 0.28 -10.08 -20.44
N ARG A 70 1.25 -10.98 -20.67
CA ARG A 70 2.00 -11.65 -19.60
C ARG A 70 2.87 -10.67 -18.79
N GLU A 71 3.58 -9.76 -19.46
CA GLU A 71 4.41 -8.75 -18.78
C GLU A 71 3.54 -7.75 -18.03
N ALA A 72 2.44 -7.29 -18.64
CA ALA A 72 1.47 -6.42 -17.98
C ALA A 72 0.91 -7.08 -16.71
N TRP A 73 0.56 -8.37 -16.79
CA TRP A 73 0.09 -9.13 -15.63
C TRP A 73 1.18 -9.33 -14.58
N ALA A 74 2.42 -9.60 -14.97
CA ALA A 74 3.53 -9.75 -14.02
C ALA A 74 3.77 -8.46 -13.22
N VAL A 75 3.69 -7.30 -13.86
CA VAL A 75 3.74 -5.99 -13.20
C VAL A 75 2.55 -5.83 -12.24
N GLN A 76 1.34 -6.15 -12.69
CA GLN A 76 0.13 -6.06 -11.85
C GLN A 76 0.21 -6.97 -10.61
N VAL A 77 0.66 -8.22 -10.78
CA VAL A 77 0.83 -9.17 -9.67
C VAL A 77 1.88 -8.67 -8.69
N SER A 78 2.99 -8.11 -9.18
CA SER A 78 4.04 -7.55 -8.33
C SER A 78 3.54 -6.35 -7.53
N ASN A 79 2.78 -5.45 -8.17
CA ASN A 79 2.17 -4.30 -7.50
C ASN A 79 1.15 -4.73 -6.44
N SER A 80 0.28 -5.69 -6.77
CA SER A 80 -0.68 -6.26 -5.80
C SER A 80 0.03 -6.93 -4.63
N ARG A 81 1.15 -7.62 -4.87
CA ARG A 81 1.94 -8.26 -3.82
C ARG A 81 2.57 -7.22 -2.88
N ASN A 82 3.12 -6.14 -3.41
CA ASN A 82 3.70 -5.06 -2.60
C ASN A 82 2.60 -4.39 -1.77
N ARG A 83 1.46 -4.05 -2.38
CA ARG A 83 0.31 -3.51 -1.66
C ARG A 83 -0.17 -4.41 -0.52
N LEU A 84 -0.15 -5.72 -0.72
CA LEU A 84 -0.50 -6.68 0.34
C LEU A 84 0.52 -6.73 1.49
N LYS A 85 1.79 -6.39 1.25
CA LYS A 85 2.78 -6.25 2.34
C LYS A 85 2.51 -4.98 3.13
N ASP A 86 2.31 -3.86 2.44
CA ASP A 86 2.04 -2.55 3.07
C ASP A 86 0.79 -2.63 3.96
N LEU A 87 -0.29 -3.24 3.45
CA LEU A 87 -1.53 -3.43 4.22
C LEU A 87 -1.36 -4.36 5.43
N LYS A 88 -0.46 -5.35 5.35
CA LYS A 88 -0.16 -6.22 6.50
C LYS A 88 0.61 -5.46 7.57
N GLU A 89 1.59 -4.65 7.17
CA GLU A 89 2.34 -3.80 8.09
C GLU A 89 1.42 -2.77 8.76
N GLU A 90 0.54 -2.12 8.00
CA GLU A 90 -0.47 -1.20 8.52
C GLU A 90 -1.43 -1.90 9.49
N ARG A 91 -1.90 -3.10 9.15
CA ARG A 91 -2.74 -3.91 10.07
C ARG A 91 -2.02 -4.18 11.38
N THR A 92 -0.77 -4.66 11.34
CA THR A 92 -0.01 -4.95 12.57
C THR A 92 0.20 -3.70 13.42
N HIS A 93 0.38 -2.54 12.78
CA HIS A 93 0.46 -1.27 13.49
C HIS A 93 -0.87 -0.89 14.16
N LEU A 94 -1.99 -1.05 13.46
CA LEU A 94 -3.31 -0.75 14.00
C LEU A 94 -3.71 -1.69 15.15
N GLU A 95 -3.37 -2.98 15.05
CA GLU A 95 -3.55 -3.94 16.14
C GLU A 95 -2.77 -3.49 17.39
N LEU A 96 -1.52 -3.05 17.20
CA LEU A 96 -0.70 -2.52 18.28
C LEU A 96 -1.32 -1.30 18.97
N VAL A 97 -1.80 -0.34 18.18
CA VAL A 97 -2.42 0.90 18.70
C VAL A 97 -3.70 0.55 19.47
N ASN A 98 -4.51 -0.35 18.93
CA ASN A 98 -5.73 -0.81 19.60
C ASN A 98 -5.42 -1.49 20.94
N ASP A 99 -4.40 -2.34 21.00
CA ASP A 99 -3.98 -3.00 22.24
C ASP A 99 -3.49 -1.99 23.30
N ILE A 100 -2.76 -0.95 22.87
CA ILE A 100 -2.31 0.14 23.76
C ILE A 100 -3.52 0.94 24.29
N ASP A 101 -4.51 1.24 23.43
CA ASP A 101 -5.70 1.97 23.85
C ASP A 101 -6.55 1.15 24.84
N LEU A 102 -6.70 -0.15 24.61
CA LEU A 102 -7.38 -1.06 25.55
C LEU A 102 -6.67 -1.08 26.91
N LEU A 103 -5.34 -1.17 26.91
CA LEU A 103 -4.52 -1.13 28.12
C LEU A 103 -4.66 0.20 28.87
N ALA A 104 -4.61 1.32 28.15
CA ALA A 104 -4.75 2.65 28.73
C ALA A 104 -6.13 2.85 29.37
N ASN A 105 -7.18 2.39 28.70
CA ASN A 105 -8.55 2.45 29.21
C ASN A 105 -8.76 1.57 30.46
N ASP A 106 -8.20 0.35 30.49
CA ASP A 106 -8.25 -0.50 31.68
C ASP A 106 -7.51 0.15 32.86
N CYS A 107 -6.31 0.68 32.63
CA CYS A 107 -5.55 1.40 33.66
C CYS A 107 -6.33 2.60 34.21
N ALA A 108 -6.96 3.39 33.34
CA ALA A 108 -7.78 4.52 33.73
C ALA A 108 -9.01 4.08 34.55
N GLY A 109 -9.69 2.99 34.13
CA GLY A 109 -10.83 2.44 34.83
C GLY A 109 -10.49 1.99 36.26
N GLN A 110 -9.38 1.26 36.42
CA GLN A 110 -8.91 0.81 37.74
C GLN A 110 -8.55 1.99 38.65
N TYR A 111 -7.90 3.02 38.11
CA TYR A 111 -7.61 4.23 38.87
C TYR A 111 -8.88 4.92 39.38
N LEU A 112 -9.90 5.04 38.53
CA LEU A 112 -11.19 5.64 38.92
C LEU A 112 -11.91 4.83 40.01
N LEU A 113 -11.65 3.53 40.13
CA LEU A 113 -12.15 2.68 41.20
C LEU A 113 -11.37 2.83 42.52
N GLY A 114 -10.35 3.69 42.57
CA GLY A 114 -9.50 3.90 43.74
C GLY A 114 -8.36 2.90 43.88
N ASN A 115 -8.13 2.05 42.88
CA ASN A 115 -6.97 1.16 42.85
C ASN A 115 -5.75 1.98 42.40
N ASP A 116 -4.77 2.13 43.29
CA ASP A 116 -3.50 2.81 43.01
C ASP A 116 -2.49 1.91 42.27
N ARG A 117 -2.83 0.63 42.10
CA ARG A 117 -2.02 -0.38 41.43
C ARG A 117 -2.87 -1.19 40.46
N VAL A 118 -2.43 -1.24 39.21
CA VAL A 118 -3.03 -2.07 38.16
C VAL A 118 -2.06 -3.17 37.80
N GLN A 119 -2.48 -4.41 37.95
CA GLN A 119 -1.75 -5.55 37.41
C GLN A 119 -2.29 -5.83 36.02
N VAL A 120 -1.42 -5.70 35.02
CA VAL A 120 -1.75 -6.09 33.66
C VAL A 120 -0.95 -7.35 33.36
N SER A 121 -1.66 -8.46 33.26
CA SER A 121 -1.09 -9.72 32.79
C SER A 121 -1.24 -9.79 31.27
N TYR A 122 -0.14 -9.75 30.53
CA TYR A 122 -0.14 -10.00 29.10
C TYR A 122 -0.14 -11.51 28.84
N TYR A 123 -1.17 -12.03 28.17
CA TYR A 123 -1.23 -13.42 27.72
C TYR A 123 -0.91 -13.48 26.23
N PRO A 124 0.32 -13.85 25.83
CA PRO A 124 0.63 -14.02 24.41
C PRO A 124 -0.09 -15.27 23.89
N GLU A 125 -1.05 -15.08 22.98
CA GLU A 125 -1.61 -16.16 22.19
C GLU A 125 -0.56 -16.60 21.15
N THR A 126 0.31 -17.53 21.56
CA THR A 126 1.24 -18.31 20.72
C THR A 126 2.37 -17.51 20.05
N ASN A 127 3.59 -17.69 20.57
CA ASN A 127 4.84 -16.97 20.23
C ASN A 127 4.86 -15.53 20.71
N GLY A 128 5.24 -15.34 21.98
CA GLY A 128 5.35 -14.03 22.59
C GLY A 128 6.28 -13.08 21.80
N PRO A 129 6.00 -11.76 21.85
CA PRO A 129 6.84 -10.76 21.22
C PRO A 129 8.29 -10.93 21.69
N ASP A 130 9.26 -10.67 20.80
CA ASP A 130 10.65 -10.59 21.25
C ASP A 130 10.77 -9.47 22.30
N LYS A 131 11.78 -9.56 23.18
CA LYS A 131 11.99 -8.56 24.24
C LYS A 131 12.09 -7.12 23.70
N ALA A 132 12.51 -6.95 22.45
CA ALA A 132 12.62 -5.64 21.82
C ALA A 132 11.23 -5.06 21.46
N THR A 133 10.29 -5.92 21.08
CA THR A 133 8.90 -5.56 20.75
C THR A 133 8.13 -5.20 22.02
N GLU A 134 8.35 -5.95 23.11
CA GLU A 134 7.81 -5.64 24.43
C GLU A 134 8.29 -4.27 24.94
N GLU A 135 9.59 -3.99 24.85
CA GLU A 135 10.15 -2.69 25.26
C GLU A 135 9.63 -1.52 24.40
N LYS A 136 9.41 -1.74 23.09
CA LYS A 136 8.79 -0.75 22.20
C LYS A 136 7.35 -0.46 22.59
N LEU A 137 6.57 -1.49 22.88
CA LEU A 137 5.17 -1.38 23.34
C LEU A 137 5.07 -0.55 24.62
N VAL A 138 5.92 -0.86 25.59
CA VAL A 138 6.02 -0.15 26.86
C VAL A 138 6.35 1.33 26.66
N ASN A 139 7.32 1.64 25.80
CA ASN A 139 7.71 3.02 25.52
C ASN A 139 6.63 3.78 24.73
N ALA A 140 5.95 3.13 23.79
CA ALA A 140 4.84 3.71 23.04
C ALA A 140 3.65 4.06 23.95
N ALA A 141 3.24 3.12 24.81
CA ALA A 141 2.20 3.33 25.80
C ALA A 141 2.55 4.47 26.77
N ARG A 142 3.81 4.59 27.19
CA ARG A 142 4.28 5.72 28.01
C ARG A 142 4.14 7.06 27.28
N SER A 143 4.59 7.14 26.02
CA SER A 143 4.52 8.37 25.22
C SER A 143 3.07 8.82 24.99
N GLN A 144 2.18 7.89 24.64
CA GLN A 144 0.78 8.17 24.36
C GLN A 144 0.02 8.57 25.63
N SER A 145 0.32 7.94 26.77
CA SER A 145 -0.23 8.33 28.07
C SER A 145 0.18 9.76 28.46
N GLN A 146 1.45 10.12 28.27
CA GLN A 146 1.94 11.48 28.53
C GLN A 146 1.28 12.52 27.62
N GLU A 147 1.09 12.21 26.34
CA GLU A 147 0.44 13.12 25.38
C GLU A 147 -1.04 13.34 25.72
N LYS A 148 -1.76 12.27 26.07
CA LYS A 148 -3.22 12.31 26.25
C LYS A 148 -3.66 12.79 27.64
N TYR A 149 -2.86 12.51 28.69
CA TYR A 149 -3.22 12.77 30.09
C TYR A 149 -2.24 13.69 30.85
N GLY A 150 -1.15 14.15 30.22
CA GLY A 150 -0.15 15.04 30.82
C GLY A 150 0.66 14.38 31.95
N GLU A 151 1.37 15.20 32.76
CA GLU A 151 2.19 14.72 33.90
C GLU A 151 1.38 14.11 35.06
N ILE A 152 0.05 14.10 34.95
CA ILE A 152 -0.86 13.60 35.99
C ILE A 152 -0.79 12.06 36.07
N PHE A 153 -0.47 11.40 34.95
CA PHE A 153 -0.37 9.96 34.82
C PHE A 153 1.03 9.54 34.38
N GLN A 154 1.84 9.07 35.32
CA GLN A 154 3.12 8.42 35.02
C GLN A 154 2.97 6.91 35.17
N CYS A 155 2.77 6.17 34.06
CA CYS A 155 2.85 4.71 34.04
C CYS A 155 4.33 4.29 34.10
N SER A 156 4.75 3.74 35.24
CA SER A 156 6.07 3.14 35.40
C SER A 156 5.97 1.63 35.17
N PHE A 157 6.80 1.13 34.24
CA PHE A 157 6.85 -0.27 33.85
C PHE A 157 8.08 -0.90 34.52
N SER A 158 7.87 -1.76 35.52
CA SER A 158 8.96 -2.58 36.04
C SER A 158 9.01 -3.92 35.32
N LYS A 159 10.22 -4.47 35.19
CA LYS A 159 10.55 -5.73 34.48
C LYS A 159 9.87 -7.01 35.06
N TRP A 160 8.92 -6.83 35.98
CA TRP A 160 8.11 -7.83 36.67
C TRP A 160 6.77 -7.16 37.06
N ASP A 161 5.68 -7.62 36.44
CA ASP A 161 4.26 -7.66 36.82
C ASP A 161 3.52 -6.44 37.41
N TYR A 162 4.08 -5.22 37.44
CA TYR A 162 3.40 -4.11 38.10
C TYR A 162 3.51 -2.76 37.36
N PHE A 163 2.36 -2.10 37.21
CA PHE A 163 2.25 -0.70 36.82
C PHE A 163 2.23 0.17 38.06
N TRP A 164 3.04 1.22 38.06
CA TRP A 164 2.96 2.28 39.06
C TRP A 164 2.30 3.49 38.45
N LEU A 165 1.30 4.05 39.14
CA LEU A 165 0.74 5.36 38.86
C LEU A 165 1.35 6.35 39.86
N ARG A 166 2.14 7.30 39.36
CA ARG A 166 2.61 8.44 40.16
C ARG A 166 1.76 9.66 39.85
N THR A 167 1.05 10.17 40.86
CA THR A 167 0.51 11.54 40.81
C THR A 167 1.58 12.53 41.31
N PRO A 168 1.61 13.77 40.79
CA PRO A 168 2.37 14.85 41.41
C PRO A 168 1.88 15.03 42.84
N ARG A 169 2.80 14.91 43.80
CA ARG A 169 2.55 15.14 45.23
C ARG A 169 2.16 16.61 45.43
N ASN A 170 0.89 16.97 45.24
CA ASN A 170 0.18 18.15 45.79
C ASN A 170 -1.16 18.51 45.10
N ILE A 171 -1.79 17.63 44.33
CA ILE A 171 -3.09 17.95 43.71
C ILE A 171 -4.21 17.30 44.51
N THR A 172 -4.97 18.12 45.24
CA THR A 172 -6.25 17.77 45.88
C THR A 172 -7.24 17.22 44.84
N PRO A 173 -8.10 16.25 45.20
CA PRO A 173 -8.98 15.60 44.24
C PRO A 173 -10.17 16.51 43.93
N ASN A 174 -10.11 17.22 42.81
CA ASN A 174 -11.28 17.82 42.18
C ASN A 174 -10.96 17.97 40.69
N LEU A 175 -11.13 16.89 39.92
CA LEU A 175 -11.47 17.03 38.52
C LEU A 175 -12.29 15.82 38.07
N LEU A 176 -13.60 15.99 38.18
CA LEU A 176 -14.60 15.23 37.45
C LEU A 176 -14.54 15.71 36.00
N VAL A 177 -14.12 14.87 35.06
CA VAL A 177 -14.42 15.08 33.65
C VAL A 177 -15.13 13.82 33.15
N LEU A 178 -16.45 13.95 33.08
CA LEU A 178 -17.32 13.10 32.27
C LEU A 178 -16.95 13.28 30.81
N LEU A 179 -16.66 12.18 30.12
CA LEU A 179 -17.29 11.75 28.87
C LEU A 179 -17.04 10.25 28.70
#